data_AF-A0A512M3I7-F1
#
_entry.id   AF-A0A512M3I7-F1
#
_cell.length_a   1.000
_cell.length_b   1.000
_cell.length_c   1.000
_cell.angle_alpha   90.00
_cell.angle_beta   90.00
_cell.angle_gamma   90.00
#
_symmetry.space_group_name_H-M   'P 1'
#
loop_
_entity.id
_entity.type
_entity.pdbx_description
1 polymer ?
#
loop_
_entity_poly.entity_id
_entity_poly.type
_entity_poly.pdbx_seq_one_letter_code
_entity_poly.pdbx_strand_id
1 'polypeptide(L)'
;MHTGRPISGTISYPSIGSIIAHQRGSASDEAPPYVIIGYPNVTRGPGFFGAQAGYLYLTDTSRGPAGLSRPPGVSLDRQQRRGKFLSALQAGTPPTDDPKLKSYDAAIEQSLKFSGPAFNRVFELDQEPGSLRQRYGGEFGQRCLLSRRLVEQGVRFVEVSHNLNFLNGTGWDAHNQGILQQHELIKELDIAVAALITDLESRKLLDKTLIVITTEFGRPPEFDGGGGRGHQGSAFTCVLAGGGLKHQGAWGQTDELSKKIVANPVSVPDFFATLCAAVGVDYRANLHDGDRPVPITDQGVPIKHLFG
;
A
#
# COMPACT_ATOMS: atom_id res chain seq x y z
N MET A 1 7.06 -6.24 3.25
CA MET A 1 7.14 -7.06 2.01
C MET A 1 6.35 -6.41 0.87
N HIS A 2 6.97 -6.12 -0.28
CA HIS A 2 6.28 -5.42 -1.39
C HIS A 2 6.28 -6.17 -2.74
N THR A 3 7.33 -6.95 -3.06
CA THR A 3 7.51 -7.55 -4.40
C THR A 3 7.25 -9.06 -4.46
N GLY A 4 7.12 -9.71 -3.29
CA GLY A 4 6.90 -11.16 -3.20
C GLY A 4 8.11 -12.00 -3.62
N ARG A 5 9.26 -11.37 -3.85
CA ARG A 5 10.47 -11.96 -4.43
C ARG A 5 11.71 -11.43 -3.73
N PRO A 6 12.78 -12.24 -3.61
CA PRO A 6 14.10 -11.74 -3.24
C PRO A 6 14.58 -10.65 -4.20
N ILE A 7 15.39 -9.72 -3.69
CA ILE A 7 16.02 -8.69 -4.52
C ILE A 7 16.94 -9.38 -5.53
N SER A 8 16.77 -9.03 -6.80
CA SER A 8 17.63 -9.46 -7.89
C SER A 8 18.53 -8.31 -8.33
N GLY A 9 19.77 -8.60 -8.71
CA GLY A 9 20.67 -7.61 -9.32
C GLY A 9 20.30 -7.25 -10.77
N THR A 10 19.33 -7.94 -11.38
CA THR A 10 19.03 -7.83 -12.81
C THR A 10 17.66 -7.24 -13.13
N ILE A 11 16.70 -7.31 -12.21
CA ILE A 11 15.32 -6.88 -12.43
C ILE A 11 14.83 -6.12 -11.21
N SER A 12 14.29 -4.92 -11.45
CA SER A 12 13.50 -4.19 -10.45
C SER A 12 12.04 -4.60 -10.59
N TYR A 13 11.58 -5.48 -9.70
CA TYR A 13 10.20 -5.97 -9.75
C TYR A 13 9.21 -4.89 -9.30
N PRO A 14 8.02 -4.79 -9.95
CA PRO A 14 6.95 -3.94 -9.45
C PRO A 14 6.47 -4.41 -8.07
N SER A 15 6.05 -3.46 -7.24
CA SER A 15 5.36 -3.78 -5.98
C SER A 15 3.99 -4.39 -6.26
N ILE A 16 3.42 -5.11 -5.28
CA ILE A 16 2.06 -5.63 -5.37
C ILE A 16 1.03 -4.53 -5.61
N GLY A 17 1.24 -3.34 -5.06
CA GLY A 17 0.40 -2.17 -5.31
C GLY A 17 0.42 -1.77 -6.78
N SER A 18 1.61 -1.68 -7.38
CA SER A 18 1.77 -1.40 -8.81
C SER A 18 1.24 -2.52 -9.70
N ILE A 19 1.39 -3.79 -9.31
CA ILE A 19 0.81 -4.93 -10.03
C ILE A 19 -0.72 -4.84 -10.04
N ILE A 20 -1.35 -4.65 -8.88
CA ILE A 20 -2.81 -4.55 -8.77
C ILE A 20 -3.33 -3.33 -9.52
N ALA A 21 -2.65 -2.19 -9.40
CA ALA A 21 -3.00 -0.96 -10.12
C ALA A 21 -2.90 -1.15 -11.63
N HIS A 22 -1.83 -1.78 -12.12
CA HIS A 22 -1.64 -2.06 -13.55
C HIS A 22 -2.69 -3.03 -14.09
N GLN A 23 -3.04 -4.07 -13.33
CA GLN A 23 -3.96 -5.11 -13.78
C GLN A 23 -5.44 -4.72 -13.66
N ARG A 24 -5.80 -3.87 -12.70
CA ARG A 24 -7.21 -3.56 -12.40
C ARG A 24 -7.60 -2.09 -12.53
N GLY A 25 -6.63 -1.19 -12.72
CA GLY A 25 -6.88 0.24 -12.71
C GLY A 25 -7.51 0.75 -11.41
N SER A 26 -8.01 1.98 -11.43
CA SER A 26 -8.78 2.53 -10.32
C SER A 26 -10.17 1.89 -10.27
N ALA A 27 -10.84 1.97 -9.13
CA ALA A 27 -12.26 1.60 -9.04
C ALA A 27 -13.20 2.77 -9.43
N SER A 28 -12.65 3.97 -9.60
CA SER A 28 -13.35 5.20 -9.97
C SER A 28 -12.46 6.08 -10.84
N ASP A 29 -13.04 6.73 -11.84
CA ASP A 29 -12.32 7.70 -12.67
C ASP A 29 -11.84 8.93 -11.90
N GLU A 30 -12.40 9.18 -10.71
CA GLU A 30 -12.04 10.32 -9.87
C GLU A 30 -10.90 10.03 -8.88
N ALA A 31 -10.33 8.82 -8.91
CA ALA A 31 -9.29 8.40 -7.99
C ALA A 31 -8.09 7.76 -8.71
N PRO A 32 -6.86 7.94 -8.19
CA PRO A 32 -5.71 7.16 -8.63
C PRO A 32 -5.86 5.69 -8.21
N PRO A 33 -5.23 4.76 -8.93
CA PRO A 33 -5.29 3.33 -8.58
C PRO A 33 -4.45 2.97 -7.35
N TYR A 34 -3.36 3.69 -7.08
CA TYR A 34 -2.41 3.38 -6.00
C TYR A 34 -2.01 4.63 -5.22
N VAL A 35 -2.25 4.59 -3.90
CA VAL A 35 -1.85 5.65 -2.97
C VAL A 35 -1.00 5.08 -1.82
N ILE A 36 0.02 5.83 -1.41
CA ILE A 36 0.86 5.52 -0.25
C ILE A 36 0.75 6.63 0.78
N ILE A 37 0.37 6.28 2.01
CA ILE A 37 0.45 7.14 3.17
C ILE A 37 1.76 6.80 3.90
N GLY A 38 2.86 7.40 3.43
CA GLY A 38 4.21 6.94 3.72
C GLY A 38 5.28 7.60 2.85
N TYR A 39 6.54 7.46 3.25
CA TYR A 39 7.67 7.91 2.42
C TYR A 39 7.85 7.02 1.17
N PRO A 40 8.28 7.59 0.04
CA PRO A 40 8.66 6.82 -1.14
C PRO A 40 9.79 5.82 -0.85
N ASN A 41 9.73 4.65 -1.49
CA ASN A 41 10.77 3.62 -1.43
C ASN A 41 10.84 2.91 -2.79
N VAL A 42 12.04 2.49 -3.20
CA VAL A 42 12.28 1.74 -4.45
C VAL A 42 11.44 0.46 -4.55
N THR A 43 11.20 -0.22 -3.43
CA THR A 43 10.42 -1.47 -3.36
C THR A 43 8.91 -1.27 -3.45
N ARG A 44 8.42 -0.03 -3.26
CA ARG A 44 7.01 0.34 -3.40
C ARG A 44 6.64 0.69 -4.85
N GLY A 45 7.66 0.91 -5.68
CA GLY A 45 7.51 1.50 -7.00
C GLY A 45 7.04 0.54 -8.09
N PRO A 46 6.92 1.09 -9.31
CA PRO A 46 6.42 0.37 -10.48
C PRO A 46 7.41 -0.64 -11.08
N GLY A 47 8.64 -0.73 -10.57
CA GLY A 47 9.68 -1.57 -11.16
C GLY A 47 9.84 -1.27 -12.65
N PHE A 48 9.81 -2.31 -13.49
CA PHE A 48 9.91 -2.21 -14.94
C PHE A 48 8.64 -1.68 -15.66
N PHE A 49 7.52 -1.43 -14.99
CA PHE A 49 6.32 -0.86 -15.64
C PHE A 49 6.43 0.62 -16.02
N GLY A 50 7.42 1.33 -15.48
CA GLY A 50 7.60 2.77 -15.71
C GLY A 50 6.68 3.65 -14.85
N ALA A 51 6.85 4.96 -14.99
CA ALA A 51 6.25 5.97 -14.13
C ALA A 51 4.71 5.95 -14.07
N GLN A 52 4.05 5.51 -15.15
CA GLN A 52 2.58 5.49 -15.26
C GLN A 52 1.92 4.48 -14.32
N ALA A 53 2.65 3.45 -13.89
CA ALA A 53 2.19 2.47 -12.90
C ALA A 53 2.66 2.82 -11.47
N GLY A 54 3.16 4.04 -11.28
CA GLY A 54 3.59 4.56 -9.99
C GLY A 54 2.42 4.85 -9.04
N TYR A 55 2.77 5.29 -7.84
CA TYR A 55 1.83 5.69 -6.80
C TYR A 55 1.82 7.19 -6.61
N LEU A 56 0.69 7.71 -6.12
CA LEU A 56 0.68 9.00 -5.41
C LEU A 56 1.03 8.76 -3.94
N TYR A 57 1.81 9.63 -3.33
CA TYR A 57 2.13 9.52 -1.92
C TYR A 57 1.85 10.80 -1.15
N LEU A 58 1.65 10.63 0.16
CA LEU A 58 1.55 11.71 1.12
C LEU A 58 2.18 11.32 2.46
N THR A 59 2.70 12.31 3.17
CA THR A 59 3.22 12.19 4.54
C THR A 59 2.50 13.09 5.53
N ASP A 60 1.49 13.83 5.06
CA ASP A 60 0.68 14.74 5.86
C ASP A 60 -0.79 14.53 5.46
N THR A 61 -1.57 13.95 6.36
CA THR A 61 -2.98 13.63 6.11
C THR A 61 -3.86 14.87 5.95
N SER A 62 -3.43 16.03 6.48
CA SER A 62 -4.20 17.28 6.41
C SER A 62 -4.05 17.99 5.06
N ARG A 63 -2.93 17.76 4.37
CA ARG A 63 -2.60 18.42 3.09
C ARG A 63 -2.78 17.52 1.88
N GLY A 64 -2.72 16.21 2.07
CA GLY A 64 -2.68 15.25 0.98
C GLY A 64 -1.35 15.28 0.21
N PRO A 65 -1.30 14.69 -1.00
CA PRO A 65 -0.10 14.66 -1.83
C PRO A 65 0.37 16.06 -2.23
N ALA A 66 1.61 16.40 -1.87
CA ALA A 66 2.20 17.71 -2.17
C ALA A 66 2.19 18.02 -3.69
N GLY A 67 2.35 17.00 -4.53
CA GLY A 67 2.34 17.14 -5.99
C GLY A 67 0.99 17.47 -6.61
N LEU A 68 -0.12 17.25 -5.89
CA LEU A 68 -1.46 17.56 -6.38
C LEU A 68 -1.94 18.96 -5.99
N SER A 69 -1.30 19.56 -4.99
CA SER A 69 -1.64 20.89 -4.51
C SER A 69 -1.09 21.97 -5.44
N ARG A 70 -1.92 22.97 -5.77
CA ARG A 70 -1.44 24.17 -6.48
C ARG A 70 -0.45 24.94 -5.59
N PRO A 71 0.71 25.37 -6.13
CA PRO A 71 1.61 26.24 -5.38
C PRO A 71 0.93 27.55 -4.96
N PRO A 72 1.31 28.12 -3.79
CA PRO A 72 0.84 29.44 -3.39
C PRO A 72 1.04 30.49 -4.50
N GLY A 73 0.02 31.32 -4.75
CA GLY A 73 0.06 32.34 -5.81
C GLY A 73 -0.22 31.83 -7.23
N VAL A 74 -0.55 30.55 -7.41
CA VAL A 74 -1.07 30.02 -8.67
C VAL A 74 -2.58 29.84 -8.58
N SER A 75 -3.32 30.82 -9.12
CA SER A 75 -4.78 30.70 -9.27
C SER A 75 -5.16 29.62 -10.27
N LEU A 76 -6.40 29.13 -10.18
CA LEU A 76 -6.96 28.17 -11.13
C LEU A 76 -6.88 28.71 -12.57
N ASP A 77 -7.24 29.98 -12.79
CA ASP A 77 -7.14 30.62 -14.11
C ASP A 77 -5.71 30.65 -14.64
N ARG A 78 -4.73 30.94 -13.76
CA ARG A 78 -3.32 30.95 -14.16
C ARG A 78 -2.85 29.56 -14.56
N GLN A 79 -3.26 28.52 -13.84
CA GLN A 79 -2.94 27.13 -14.18
C GLN A 79 -3.58 26.73 -15.51
N GLN A 80 -4.87 27.04 -15.72
CA GLN A 80 -5.57 26.74 -16.97
C GLN A 80 -4.94 27.45 -18.17
N ARG A 81 -4.56 28.74 -18.05
CA ARG A 81 -3.86 29.46 -19.12
C ARG A 81 -2.51 28.82 -19.46
N ARG A 82 -1.75 28.39 -18.45
CA ARG A 82 -0.48 27.67 -18.64
C ARG A 82 -0.67 26.32 -19.33
N GLY A 83 -1.70 25.56 -18.92
CA GLY A 83 -2.07 24.30 -19.56
C GLY A 83 -2.39 24.49 -21.03
N LYS A 84 -3.24 25.45 -21.38
CA LYS A 84 -3.57 25.78 -22.77
C LYS A 84 -2.34 26.16 -23.60
N PHE A 85 -1.43 26.96 -23.04
CA PHE A 85 -0.19 27.33 -23.70
C PHE A 85 0.73 26.12 -23.93
N LEU A 86 0.87 25.24 -22.93
CA LEU A 86 1.63 24.00 -23.05
C LEU A 86 1.05 23.09 -24.15
N SER A 87 -0.27 22.90 -24.17
CA SER A 87 -0.94 22.11 -25.21
C SER A 87 -0.70 22.67 -26.61
N ALA A 88 -0.70 24.01 -26.77
CA ALA A 88 -0.40 24.66 -28.05
C ALA A 88 1.05 24.44 -28.50
N LEU A 89 2.02 24.47 -27.57
CA LEU A 89 3.42 24.16 -27.87
C LEU A 89 3.62 22.68 -28.24
N GLN A 90 2.93 21.78 -27.55
CA GLN A 90 3.00 20.34 -27.80
C GLN A 90 2.35 19.94 -29.12
N ALA A 91 1.31 20.65 -29.57
CA ALA A 91 0.61 20.36 -30.83
C ALA A 91 1.54 20.41 -32.07
N GLY A 92 2.64 21.16 -32.01
CA GLY A 92 3.66 21.21 -33.08
C GLY A 92 4.80 20.21 -32.92
N THR A 93 4.85 19.46 -31.82
CA THR A 93 5.90 18.47 -31.55
C THR A 93 5.43 17.09 -32.00
N PRO A 94 6.18 16.38 -32.86
CA PRO A 94 5.83 15.00 -33.21
C PRO A 94 5.74 14.12 -31.97
N PRO A 95 4.77 13.18 -31.90
CA PRO A 95 4.71 12.24 -30.79
C PRO A 95 6.01 11.42 -30.75
N THR A 96 6.56 11.28 -29.54
CA THR A 96 7.69 10.38 -29.31
C THR A 96 7.22 8.94 -29.34
N ASP A 97 8.04 8.02 -29.86
CA ASP A 97 7.84 6.59 -29.72
C ASP A 97 8.62 5.97 -28.55
N ASP A 98 9.38 6.78 -27.81
CA ASP A 98 10.07 6.33 -26.61
C ASP A 98 9.03 5.97 -25.51
N PRO A 99 8.95 4.70 -25.09
CA PRO A 99 7.98 4.26 -24.09
C PRO A 99 8.21 4.93 -22.72
N LYS A 100 9.45 5.33 -22.39
CA LYS A 100 9.73 6.04 -21.14
C LYS A 100 9.09 7.42 -21.15
N LEU A 101 9.24 8.16 -22.24
CA LEU A 101 8.65 9.49 -22.38
C LEU A 101 7.11 9.40 -22.39
N LYS A 102 6.52 8.45 -23.14
CA LYS A 102 5.07 8.19 -23.09
C LYS A 102 4.59 7.91 -21.67
N SER A 103 5.32 7.10 -20.92
CA SER A 103 4.99 6.79 -19.53
C SER A 103 5.08 8.01 -18.60
N TYR A 104 6.01 8.94 -18.85
CA TYR A 104 6.12 10.18 -18.08
C TYR A 104 4.97 11.14 -18.39
N ASP A 105 4.62 11.30 -19.67
CA ASP A 105 3.50 12.14 -20.10
C ASP A 105 2.17 11.64 -19.49
N ALA A 106 1.94 10.32 -19.51
CA ALA A 106 0.77 9.71 -18.88
C ALA A 106 0.71 9.97 -17.36
N ALA A 107 1.85 9.92 -16.67
CA ALA A 107 1.92 10.22 -15.24
C ALA A 107 1.61 11.70 -14.93
N ILE A 108 2.05 12.62 -15.79
CA ILE A 108 1.73 14.05 -15.67
C ILE A 108 0.23 14.29 -15.89
N GLU A 109 -0.36 13.66 -16.92
CA GLU A 109 -1.80 13.77 -17.20
C GLU A 109 -2.63 13.25 -16.02
N GLN A 110 -2.28 12.09 -15.47
CA GLN A 110 -2.92 11.56 -14.25
C GLN A 110 -2.78 12.52 -13.07
N SER A 111 -1.58 13.08 -12.84
CA SER A 111 -1.39 14.05 -11.75
C SER A 111 -2.31 15.26 -11.92
N LEU A 112 -2.42 15.82 -13.12
CA LEU A 112 -3.29 16.96 -13.40
C LEU A 112 -4.78 16.62 -13.21
N LYS A 113 -5.19 15.40 -13.62
CA LYS A 113 -6.55 14.89 -13.43
C LYS A 113 -6.94 14.88 -11.94
N PHE A 114 -6.02 14.46 -11.07
CA PHE A 114 -6.28 14.32 -9.63
C PHE A 114 -5.95 15.57 -8.79
N SER A 115 -5.40 16.64 -9.38
CA SER A 115 -5.22 17.94 -8.71
C SER A 115 -6.53 18.71 -8.46
N GLY A 116 -7.67 18.17 -8.92
CA GLY A 116 -8.98 18.81 -8.82
C GLY A 116 -9.65 18.69 -7.43
N PRO A 117 -10.71 19.48 -7.18
CA PRO A 117 -11.43 19.45 -5.90
C PRO A 117 -12.12 18.12 -5.63
N ALA A 118 -12.50 17.35 -6.66
CA ALA A 118 -13.19 16.07 -6.50
C ALA A 118 -12.37 15.09 -5.63
N PHE A 119 -11.11 14.85 -6.00
CA PHE A 119 -10.21 13.98 -5.26
C PHE A 119 -9.69 14.63 -3.98
N ASN A 120 -9.40 15.94 -3.99
CA ASN A 120 -8.82 16.61 -2.82
C ASN A 120 -9.71 16.58 -1.56
N ARG A 121 -11.04 16.50 -1.70
CA ARG A 121 -11.97 16.36 -0.56
C ARG A 121 -11.70 15.13 0.29
N VAL A 122 -11.05 14.10 -0.25
CA VAL A 122 -10.67 12.90 0.50
C VAL A 122 -9.77 13.23 1.69
N PHE A 123 -8.92 14.26 1.57
CA PHE A 123 -7.97 14.68 2.61
C PHE A 123 -8.57 15.59 3.70
N GLU A 124 -9.83 16.01 3.56
CA GLU A 124 -10.53 16.85 4.53
C GLU A 124 -11.05 16.02 5.72
N LEU A 125 -10.14 15.43 6.51
CA LEU A 125 -10.50 14.57 7.65
C LEU A 125 -11.31 15.31 8.73
N ASP A 126 -11.16 16.62 8.84
CA ASP A 126 -11.91 17.44 9.81
C ASP A 126 -13.41 17.53 9.51
N GLN A 127 -13.85 17.09 8.32
CA GLN A 127 -15.26 16.95 7.97
C GLN A 127 -15.90 15.66 8.52
N GLU A 128 -15.09 14.72 9.03
CA GLU A 128 -15.60 13.53 9.70
C GLU A 128 -16.06 13.86 11.13
N PRO A 129 -17.09 13.16 11.67
CA PRO A 129 -17.51 13.36 13.04
C PRO A 129 -16.34 13.19 14.02
N GLY A 130 -16.22 14.11 14.99
CA GLY A 130 -15.14 14.07 15.99
C GLY A 130 -15.10 12.75 16.77
N SER A 131 -16.25 12.14 17.05
CA SER A 131 -16.35 10.82 17.69
C SER A 131 -15.78 9.68 16.82
N LEU A 132 -15.94 9.76 15.49
CA LEU A 132 -15.34 8.80 14.58
C LEU A 132 -13.82 8.96 14.56
N ARG A 133 -13.32 10.19 14.47
CA ARG A 133 -11.88 10.48 14.52
C ARG A 133 -11.26 9.99 15.83
N GLN A 134 -11.93 10.21 16.95
CA GLN A 134 -11.49 9.75 18.27
C GLN A 134 -11.45 8.22 18.36
N ARG A 135 -12.40 7.50 17.75
CA ARG A 135 -12.39 6.03 17.70
C ARG A 135 -11.16 5.47 16.98
N TYR A 136 -10.72 6.12 15.90
CA TYR A 136 -9.49 5.71 15.20
C TYR A 136 -8.23 6.02 16.02
N GLY A 137 -8.27 7.02 16.89
CA GLY A 137 -7.18 7.34 17.81
C GLY A 137 -6.11 8.23 17.19
N GLY A 138 -4.85 7.88 17.46
CA GLY A 138 -3.65 8.69 17.17
C GLY A 138 -3.32 8.87 15.70
N GLU A 139 -2.07 9.21 15.40
CA GLU A 139 -1.62 9.56 14.05
C GLU A 139 -1.77 8.37 13.08
N PHE A 140 -1.45 7.15 13.51
CA PHE A 140 -1.71 5.97 12.67
C PHE A 140 -3.20 5.76 12.43
N GLY A 141 -4.01 5.96 13.46
CA GLY A 141 -5.47 5.99 13.38
C GLY A 141 -6.00 6.93 12.30
N GLN A 142 -5.53 8.18 12.28
CA GLN A 142 -5.97 9.16 11.26
C GLN A 142 -5.55 8.75 9.85
N ARG A 143 -4.41 8.06 9.68
CA ARG A 143 -4.00 7.50 8.39
C ARG A 143 -4.88 6.34 7.96
N CYS A 144 -5.32 5.48 8.88
CA CYS A 144 -6.33 4.44 8.61
C CYS A 144 -7.70 5.05 8.28
N LEU A 145 -8.10 6.13 8.94
CA LEU A 145 -9.33 6.86 8.60
C LEU A 145 -9.28 7.42 7.18
N LEU A 146 -8.13 7.99 6.80
CA LEU A 146 -7.89 8.46 5.44
C LEU A 146 -7.91 7.31 4.42
N SER A 147 -7.31 6.16 4.74
CA SER A 147 -7.35 5.00 3.82
C SER A 147 -8.77 4.52 3.56
N ARG A 148 -9.66 4.54 4.58
CA ARG A 148 -11.09 4.28 4.38
C ARG A 148 -11.73 5.27 3.40
N ARG A 149 -11.49 6.58 3.54
CA ARG A 149 -11.99 7.60 2.59
C ARG A 149 -11.44 7.41 1.17
N LEU A 150 -10.16 7.04 1.04
CA LEU A 150 -9.54 6.72 -0.24
C LEU A 150 -10.20 5.51 -0.91
N VAL A 151 -10.48 4.45 -0.15
CA VAL A 151 -11.20 3.26 -0.63
C VAL A 151 -12.62 3.64 -1.09
N GLU A 152 -13.33 4.48 -0.34
CA GLU A 152 -14.66 5.00 -0.74
C GLU A 152 -14.64 5.81 -2.03
N GLN A 153 -13.60 6.65 -2.22
CA GLN A 153 -13.42 7.42 -3.45
C GLN A 153 -13.02 6.53 -4.65
N GLY A 154 -12.65 5.27 -4.40
CA GLY A 154 -12.32 4.29 -5.43
C GLY A 154 -10.84 4.09 -5.70
N VAL A 155 -9.97 4.44 -4.74
CA VAL A 155 -8.56 4.02 -4.78
C VAL A 155 -8.49 2.51 -4.64
N ARG A 156 -7.82 1.83 -5.57
CA ARG A 156 -7.78 0.36 -5.64
C ARG A 156 -6.84 -0.25 -4.61
N PHE A 157 -5.69 0.38 -4.39
CA PHE A 157 -4.67 -0.08 -3.45
C PHE A 157 -4.17 1.09 -2.60
N VAL A 158 -4.23 0.94 -1.28
CA VAL A 158 -3.71 1.91 -0.33
C VAL A 158 -2.68 1.23 0.55
N GLU A 159 -1.46 1.75 0.55
CA GLU A 159 -0.44 1.35 1.52
C GLU A 159 -0.38 2.37 2.65
N VAL A 160 -0.44 1.91 3.89
CA VAL A 160 -0.36 2.77 5.08
C VAL A 160 0.88 2.37 5.88
N SER A 161 1.88 3.24 5.93
CA SER A 161 3.00 3.05 6.85
C SER A 161 2.50 3.21 8.29
N HIS A 162 2.89 2.34 9.22
CA HIS A 162 2.55 2.53 10.64
C HIS A 162 3.27 3.74 11.24
N ASN A 163 4.54 3.93 10.89
CA ASN A 163 5.34 5.07 11.32
C ASN A 163 5.83 5.83 10.09
N LEU A 164 5.68 7.15 10.07
CA LEU A 164 6.34 8.00 9.06
C LEU A 164 7.77 8.30 9.48
N ASN A 165 8.00 8.53 10.77
CA ASN A 165 9.31 8.69 11.39
C ASN A 165 9.41 7.76 12.60
N PHE A 166 10.63 7.53 13.13
CA PHE A 166 10.79 6.87 14.42
C PHE A 166 10.14 7.73 15.52
N LEU A 167 8.94 7.34 15.99
CA LEU A 167 8.30 7.95 17.14
C LEU A 167 9.15 7.64 18.38
N ASN A 168 9.78 8.65 18.98
CA ASN A 168 10.59 8.49 20.20
C ASN A 168 11.71 7.43 20.07
N GLY A 169 12.32 7.28 18.88
CA GLY A 169 13.32 6.23 18.62
C GLY A 169 12.74 4.81 18.56
N THR A 170 11.41 4.67 18.55
CA THR A 170 10.70 3.38 18.59
C THR A 170 9.95 3.16 17.28
N GLY A 171 10.25 2.04 16.64
CA GLY A 171 9.54 1.53 15.48
C GLY A 171 9.37 0.03 15.59
N TRP A 172 8.75 -0.62 14.59
CA TRP A 172 8.62 -2.07 14.59
C TRP A 172 9.98 -2.79 14.54
N ASP A 173 11.02 -2.09 14.06
CA ASP A 173 12.40 -2.52 14.24
C ASP A 173 13.00 -2.15 15.62
N ALA A 174 12.31 -2.48 16.71
CA ALA A 174 12.76 -2.20 18.08
C ALA A 174 13.90 -3.13 18.53
N HIS A 175 15.05 -2.55 18.90
CA HIS A 175 16.22 -3.23 19.48
C HIS A 175 16.50 -2.76 20.90
N ASN A 176 17.30 -3.51 21.66
CA ASN A 176 17.69 -3.19 23.03
C ASN A 176 16.45 -2.87 23.91
N GLN A 177 16.49 -1.78 24.67
CA GLN A 177 15.39 -1.32 25.52
C GLN A 177 14.14 -0.84 24.75
N GLY A 178 14.19 -0.72 23.41
CA GLY A 178 13.03 -0.36 22.60
C GLY A 178 11.87 -1.36 22.75
N ILE A 179 12.17 -2.62 23.06
CA ILE A 179 11.15 -3.65 23.31
C ILE A 179 10.24 -3.32 24.49
N LEU A 180 10.75 -2.58 25.49
CA LEU A 180 9.98 -2.17 26.66
C LEU A 180 8.83 -1.22 26.28
N GLN A 181 8.96 -0.50 25.16
CA GLN A 181 7.95 0.43 24.64
C GLN A 181 7.13 -0.16 23.48
N GLN A 182 7.37 -1.40 23.08
CA GLN A 182 6.67 -2.02 21.94
C GLN A 182 5.15 -2.09 22.15
N HIS A 183 4.69 -2.20 23.40
CA HIS A 183 3.28 -2.26 23.73
C HIS A 183 2.48 -1.02 23.30
N GLU A 184 3.12 0.15 23.22
CA GLU A 184 2.46 1.37 22.70
C GLU A 184 2.20 1.27 21.20
N LEU A 185 3.14 0.71 20.42
CA LEU A 185 2.95 0.46 18.99
C LEU A 185 1.83 -0.56 18.75
N ILE A 186 1.79 -1.62 19.57
CA ILE A 186 0.75 -2.66 19.50
C ILE A 186 -0.61 -2.03 19.80
N LYS A 187 -0.71 -1.21 20.85
CA LYS A 187 -1.95 -0.55 21.24
C LYS A 187 -2.47 0.42 20.17
N GLU A 188 -1.59 1.21 19.56
CA GLU A 188 -1.98 2.11 18.47
C GLU A 188 -2.48 1.32 17.24
N LEU A 189 -1.76 0.27 16.84
CA LEU A 189 -2.15 -0.61 15.74
C LEU A 189 -3.51 -1.27 16.01
N ASP A 190 -3.70 -1.84 17.19
CA ASP A 190 -4.93 -2.54 17.60
C ASP A 190 -6.16 -1.63 17.52
N ILE A 191 -6.07 -0.44 18.13
CA ILE A 191 -7.16 0.55 18.12
C ILE A 191 -7.50 0.98 16.68
N ALA A 192 -6.49 1.35 15.89
CA ALA A 192 -6.69 1.87 14.55
C ALA A 192 -7.25 0.82 13.58
N VAL A 193 -6.72 -0.40 13.63
CA VAL A 193 -7.18 -1.51 12.76
C VAL A 193 -8.58 -1.97 13.15
N ALA A 194 -8.88 -2.10 14.44
CA ALA A 194 -10.22 -2.46 14.90
C ALA A 194 -11.26 -1.41 14.45
N ALA A 195 -10.91 -0.12 14.56
CA ALA A 195 -11.75 0.97 14.08
C ALA A 195 -11.97 0.90 12.56
N LEU A 196 -10.91 0.64 11.77
CA LEU A 196 -10.98 0.50 10.32
C LEU A 196 -11.88 -0.66 9.89
N ILE A 197 -11.70 -1.84 10.47
CA ILE A 197 -12.51 -3.03 10.18
C ILE A 197 -13.98 -2.73 10.45
N THR A 198 -14.30 -2.21 11.65
CA THR A 198 -15.68 -1.91 12.06
C THR A 198 -16.31 -0.83 11.18
N ASP A 199 -15.56 0.21 10.81
CA ASP A 199 -16.04 1.29 9.94
C ASP A 199 -16.35 0.76 8.54
N LEU A 200 -15.44 -0.01 7.93
CA LEU A 200 -15.67 -0.65 6.63
C LEU A 200 -16.85 -1.64 6.66
N GLU A 201 -17.02 -2.39 7.76
CA GLU A 201 -18.16 -3.30 7.92
C GLU A 201 -19.48 -2.52 7.97
N SER A 202 -19.56 -1.47 8.79
CA SER A 202 -20.76 -0.63 8.92
C SER A 202 -21.18 0.03 7.60
N ARG A 203 -20.21 0.23 6.69
CA ARG A 203 -20.38 0.80 5.36
C ARG A 203 -20.59 -0.26 4.27
N LYS A 204 -20.60 -1.55 4.62
CA LYS A 204 -20.71 -2.69 3.70
C LYS A 204 -19.58 -2.72 2.66
N LEU A 205 -18.40 -2.27 3.05
CA LEU A 205 -17.19 -2.23 2.24
C LEU A 205 -16.18 -3.31 2.63
N LEU A 206 -16.28 -3.89 3.84
CA LEU A 206 -15.33 -4.88 4.33
C LEU A 206 -15.25 -6.11 3.42
N ASP A 207 -16.38 -6.64 2.95
CA ASP A 207 -16.41 -7.78 2.03
C ASP A 207 -15.77 -7.49 0.66
N LYS A 208 -15.62 -6.21 0.29
CA LYS A 208 -15.01 -5.78 -0.97
C LYS A 208 -13.59 -5.25 -0.79
N THR A 209 -13.10 -5.20 0.45
CA THR A 209 -11.82 -4.58 0.82
C THR A 209 -10.99 -5.57 1.61
N LEU A 210 -9.89 -6.03 1.01
CA LEU A 210 -8.91 -6.85 1.72
C LEU A 210 -7.97 -5.96 2.51
N ILE A 211 -7.99 -6.10 3.83
CA ILE A 211 -7.02 -5.50 4.74
C ILE A 211 -5.88 -6.50 4.93
N VAL A 212 -4.65 -6.02 4.78
CA VAL A 212 -3.43 -6.82 4.92
C VAL A 212 -2.51 -6.12 5.91
N ILE A 213 -2.15 -6.82 6.99
CA ILE A 213 -1.07 -6.40 7.88
C ILE A 213 0.10 -7.35 7.65
N THR A 214 1.22 -6.79 7.22
CA THR A 214 2.38 -7.58 6.82
C THR A 214 3.68 -6.92 7.27
N THR A 215 4.72 -7.73 7.39
CA THR A 215 6.08 -7.37 7.83
C THR A 215 7.07 -8.20 7.00
N GLU A 216 8.38 -7.94 7.09
CA GLU A 216 9.42 -8.78 6.49
C GLU A 216 10.05 -9.80 7.44
N PHE A 217 9.85 -9.65 8.75
CA PHE A 217 10.35 -10.57 9.77
C PHE A 217 9.50 -10.53 11.03
N GLY A 218 9.61 -11.60 11.83
CA GLY A 218 9.15 -11.65 13.21
C GLY A 218 10.31 -11.43 14.18
N ARG A 219 10.07 -11.69 15.47
CA ARG A 219 11.12 -11.69 16.50
C ARG A 219 11.08 -13.02 17.25
N PRO A 220 12.25 -13.61 17.57
CA PRO A 220 12.31 -14.84 18.34
C PRO A 220 11.86 -14.59 19.78
N PRO A 221 11.53 -15.64 20.56
CA PRO A 221 11.10 -15.47 21.95
C PRO A 221 12.26 -15.04 22.87
N GLU A 222 13.51 -15.37 22.52
CA GLU A 222 14.68 -15.09 23.35
C GLU A 222 15.21 -13.66 23.19
N PHE A 223 15.75 -13.11 24.28
CA PHE A 223 16.46 -11.84 24.25
C PHE A 223 17.88 -12.01 23.69
N ASP A 224 18.37 -10.99 22.97
CA ASP A 224 19.76 -10.88 22.56
C ASP A 224 20.66 -10.28 23.66
N GLY A 225 21.97 -10.21 23.40
CA GLY A 225 22.95 -9.67 24.35
C GLY A 225 22.79 -8.17 24.68
N GLY A 226 21.97 -7.43 23.92
CA GLY A 226 21.63 -6.03 24.16
C GLY A 226 20.34 -5.83 24.95
N GLY A 227 19.66 -6.91 25.36
CA GLY A 227 18.39 -6.86 26.08
C GLY A 227 17.17 -6.62 25.18
N GLY A 228 17.36 -6.64 23.85
CA GLY A 228 16.29 -6.64 22.86
C GLY A 228 16.00 -8.05 22.36
N ARG A 229 15.37 -8.18 21.20
CA ARG A 229 15.21 -9.46 20.50
C ARG A 229 15.74 -9.31 19.08
N GLY A 230 16.42 -10.31 18.55
CA GLY A 230 16.92 -10.30 17.17
C GLY A 230 15.80 -10.36 16.11
N HIS A 231 16.20 -10.48 14.84
CA HIS A 231 15.26 -10.71 13.73
C HIS A 231 15.00 -12.21 13.53
N GLN A 232 13.75 -12.57 13.24
CA GLN A 232 13.36 -13.91 12.84
C GLN A 232 12.71 -13.89 11.45
N GLY A 233 13.52 -14.15 10.42
CA GLY A 233 13.05 -14.25 9.03
C GLY A 233 12.49 -15.62 8.65
N SER A 234 12.69 -16.66 9.46
CA SER A 234 12.31 -18.06 9.12
C SER A 234 10.82 -18.36 9.29
N ALA A 235 10.15 -17.66 10.21
CA ALA A 235 8.73 -17.82 10.48
C ALA A 235 8.20 -16.53 11.11
N PHE A 236 7.09 -16.01 10.60
CA PHE A 236 6.42 -14.81 11.09
C PHE A 236 4.97 -14.79 10.60
N THR A 237 4.17 -13.87 11.15
CA THR A 237 2.72 -13.80 10.91
C THR A 237 2.36 -12.62 10.02
N CYS A 238 1.42 -12.84 9.10
CA CYS A 238 0.69 -11.79 8.40
C CYS A 238 -0.81 -11.94 8.72
N VAL A 239 -1.55 -10.83 8.68
CA VAL A 239 -2.99 -10.80 8.99
C VAL A 239 -3.76 -10.43 7.74
N LEU A 240 -4.85 -11.15 7.49
CA LEU A 240 -5.83 -10.86 6.44
C LEU A 240 -7.21 -10.66 7.08
N ALA A 241 -7.90 -9.58 6.72
CA ALA A 241 -9.27 -9.30 7.14
C ALA A 241 -10.10 -8.74 5.97
N GLY A 242 -11.38 -9.10 5.89
CA GLY A 242 -12.26 -8.69 4.81
C GLY A 242 -11.93 -9.34 3.46
N GLY A 243 -12.29 -8.64 2.38
CA GLY A 243 -12.08 -9.10 1.01
C GLY A 243 -12.96 -10.29 0.60
N GLY A 244 -14.02 -10.57 1.36
CA GLY A 244 -14.94 -11.67 1.09
C GLY A 244 -14.32 -13.05 1.31
N LEU A 245 -13.19 -13.11 2.01
CA LEU A 245 -12.50 -14.36 2.32
C LEU A 245 -13.27 -15.16 3.38
N LYS A 246 -13.19 -16.49 3.29
CA LYS A 246 -13.63 -17.40 4.34
C LYS A 246 -12.61 -17.37 5.49
N HIS A 247 -12.77 -16.43 6.41
CA HIS A 247 -11.88 -16.32 7.58
C HIS A 247 -12.06 -17.52 8.53
N GLN A 248 -10.95 -18.15 8.91
CA GLN A 248 -10.93 -19.38 9.74
C GLN A 248 -10.00 -19.27 10.95
N GLY A 249 -9.63 -18.05 11.36
CA GLY A 249 -8.61 -17.83 12.39
C GLY A 249 -7.19 -17.94 11.80
N ALA A 250 -6.35 -18.79 12.38
CA ALA A 250 -4.96 -18.95 11.97
C ALA A 250 -4.76 -20.06 10.93
N TRP A 251 -3.87 -19.83 9.97
CA TRP A 251 -3.41 -20.83 9.00
C TRP A 251 -1.88 -20.93 9.03
N GLY A 252 -1.37 -22.16 9.05
CA GLY A 252 0.02 -22.43 9.39
C GLY A 252 0.21 -22.59 10.90
N GLN A 253 1.22 -23.37 11.28
CA GLN A 253 1.55 -23.62 12.68
C GLN A 253 3.05 -23.62 12.87
N THR A 254 3.52 -22.97 13.93
CA THR A 254 4.89 -23.06 14.41
C THR A 254 4.99 -23.93 15.65
N ASP A 255 6.20 -24.30 16.04
CA ASP A 255 6.47 -24.88 17.35
C ASP A 255 6.09 -23.91 18.49
N GLU A 256 6.09 -24.41 19.73
CA GLU A 256 5.67 -23.65 20.92
C GLU A 256 6.50 -22.38 21.16
N LEU A 257 7.71 -22.33 20.59
CA LEU A 257 8.61 -21.18 20.65
C LEU A 257 8.44 -20.22 19.47
N SER A 258 7.52 -20.51 18.54
CA SER A 258 7.29 -19.75 17.32
C SER A 258 8.49 -19.66 16.37
N LYS A 259 9.45 -20.59 16.42
CA LYS A 259 10.72 -20.53 15.66
C LYS A 259 10.72 -21.40 14.40
N LYS A 260 10.07 -22.57 14.47
CA LYS A 260 10.05 -23.55 13.38
C LYS A 260 8.63 -23.78 12.91
N ILE A 261 8.44 -23.85 11.60
CA ILE A 261 7.15 -24.22 11.02
C ILE A 261 6.95 -25.73 11.18
N VAL A 262 5.82 -26.14 11.74
CA VAL A 262 5.47 -27.55 12.00
C VAL A 262 4.29 -28.04 11.18
N ALA A 263 3.43 -27.14 10.67
CA ALA A 263 2.33 -27.52 9.77
C ALA A 263 1.92 -26.38 8.84
N ASN A 264 1.40 -26.74 7.66
CA ASN A 264 0.77 -25.84 6.68
C ASN A 264 1.57 -24.55 6.38
N PRO A 265 2.87 -24.65 6.00
CA PRO A 265 3.68 -23.47 5.68
C PRO A 265 3.03 -22.65 4.56
N VAL A 266 3.19 -21.33 4.65
CA VAL A 266 2.85 -20.40 3.57
C VAL A 266 4.14 -19.71 3.16
N SER A 267 4.56 -19.92 1.93
CA SER A 267 5.71 -19.20 1.38
C SER A 267 5.33 -17.75 1.03
N VAL A 268 6.32 -16.86 0.91
CA VAL A 268 6.07 -15.48 0.45
C VAL A 268 5.38 -15.45 -0.93
N PRO A 269 5.78 -16.28 -1.91
CA PRO A 269 5.05 -16.39 -3.19
C PRO A 269 3.59 -16.83 -3.02
N ASP A 270 3.30 -17.83 -2.17
CA ASP A 270 1.93 -18.31 -1.91
C ASP A 270 1.06 -17.23 -1.25
N PHE A 271 1.64 -16.45 -0.34
CA PHE A 271 0.98 -15.31 0.28
C PHE A 271 0.62 -14.27 -0.77
N PHE A 272 1.55 -13.90 -1.65
CA PHE A 272 1.28 -12.95 -2.75
C PHE A 272 0.24 -13.48 -3.74
N ALA A 273 0.27 -14.77 -4.06
CA ALA A 273 -0.76 -15.41 -4.89
C ALA A 273 -2.14 -15.36 -4.22
N THR A 274 -2.19 -15.56 -2.90
CA THR A 274 -3.41 -15.40 -2.11
C THR A 274 -3.95 -13.97 -2.21
N LEU A 275 -3.10 -12.95 -2.07
CA LEU A 275 -3.51 -11.55 -2.22
C LEU A 275 -4.03 -11.25 -3.63
N CYS A 276 -3.30 -11.65 -4.67
CA CYS A 276 -3.72 -11.47 -6.07
C CYS A 276 -5.07 -12.15 -6.34
N ALA A 277 -5.23 -13.41 -5.93
CA ALA A 277 -6.48 -14.15 -6.10
C ALA A 277 -7.65 -13.46 -5.38
N ALA A 278 -7.45 -13.00 -4.15
CA ALA A 278 -8.48 -12.30 -3.36
C ALA A 278 -8.96 -11.00 -4.01
N VAL A 279 -8.07 -10.30 -4.73
CA VAL A 279 -8.42 -9.06 -5.44
C VAL A 279 -8.71 -9.29 -6.92
N GLY A 280 -8.86 -10.53 -7.39
CA GLY A 280 -9.23 -10.84 -8.77
C GLY A 280 -8.15 -10.53 -9.82
N VAL A 281 -6.87 -10.56 -9.42
CA VAL A 281 -5.72 -10.55 -10.33
C VAL A 281 -5.31 -11.99 -10.61
N ASP A 282 -5.11 -12.33 -11.89
CA ASP A 282 -4.61 -13.66 -12.27
C ASP A 282 -3.15 -13.83 -11.81
N TYR A 283 -2.97 -14.51 -10.67
CA TYR A 283 -1.67 -14.75 -10.05
C TYR A 283 -0.72 -15.63 -10.88
N ARG A 284 -1.23 -16.31 -11.92
CA ARG A 284 -0.43 -17.14 -12.84
C ARG A 284 0.02 -16.39 -14.09
N ALA A 285 -0.55 -15.22 -14.36
CA ALA A 285 -0.19 -14.46 -15.56
C ALA A 285 1.27 -13.98 -15.51
N ASN A 286 1.82 -13.74 -16.69
CA ASN A 286 3.14 -13.14 -16.85
C ASN A 286 3.01 -11.65 -17.14
N LEU A 287 3.79 -10.86 -16.42
CA LEU A 287 4.20 -9.51 -16.79
C LEU A 287 5.38 -9.59 -17.77
N HIS A 288 5.78 -8.45 -18.34
CA HIS A 288 6.86 -8.41 -19.31
C HIS A 288 7.82 -7.26 -18.98
N ASP A 289 9.11 -7.59 -18.84
CA ASP A 289 10.23 -6.64 -18.76
C ASP A 289 10.97 -6.69 -20.11
N GLY A 290 10.61 -5.78 -21.03
CA GLY A 290 10.91 -5.97 -22.45
C GLY A 290 10.27 -7.26 -22.96
N ASP A 291 11.05 -8.12 -23.62
CA ASP A 291 10.59 -9.42 -24.12
C ASP A 291 10.63 -10.52 -23.05
N ARG A 292 11.14 -10.24 -21.84
CA ARG A 292 11.29 -11.25 -20.79
C ARG A 292 9.97 -11.45 -20.04
N PRO A 293 9.35 -12.65 -20.06
CA PRO A 293 8.21 -12.94 -19.22
C PRO A 293 8.63 -13.01 -17.75
N VAL A 294 7.86 -12.34 -16.90
CA VAL A 294 8.04 -12.29 -15.44
C VAL A 294 6.72 -12.68 -14.79
N PRO A 295 6.61 -13.87 -14.17
CA PRO A 295 5.38 -14.28 -13.49
C PRO A 295 4.93 -13.25 -12.45
N ILE A 296 3.63 -12.94 -12.35
CA ILE A 296 3.10 -11.97 -11.37
C ILE A 296 3.49 -12.37 -9.95
N THR A 297 3.33 -13.66 -9.65
CA THR A 297 3.82 -14.26 -8.40
C THR A 297 4.97 -15.21 -8.74
N ASP A 298 5.87 -15.47 -7.79
CA ASP A 298 6.96 -16.43 -8.01
C ASP A 298 6.47 -17.88 -7.98
N GLN A 299 5.53 -18.19 -8.89
CA GLN A 299 4.80 -19.45 -9.01
C GLN A 299 4.03 -19.84 -7.73
N GLY A 300 3.56 -18.84 -6.99
CA GLY A 300 2.82 -19.05 -5.75
C GLY A 300 1.46 -19.70 -5.99
N VAL A 301 1.01 -20.46 -4.99
CA VAL A 301 -0.30 -21.10 -4.96
C VAL A 301 -1.12 -20.48 -3.80
N PRO A 302 -2.31 -19.91 -4.06
CA PRO A 302 -3.13 -19.34 -3.02
C PRO A 302 -3.52 -20.34 -1.93
N ILE A 303 -3.70 -19.85 -0.70
CA ILE A 303 -4.26 -20.62 0.41
C ILE A 303 -5.73 -20.94 0.09
N LYS A 304 -5.97 -22.08 -0.56
CA LYS A 304 -7.30 -22.47 -1.08
C LYS A 304 -8.43 -22.42 -0.03
N HIS A 305 -8.12 -22.70 1.23
CA HIS A 305 -9.09 -22.71 2.34
C HIS A 305 -9.74 -21.34 2.61
N LEU A 306 -9.09 -20.25 2.20
CA LEU A 306 -9.65 -18.90 2.33
C LEU A 306 -10.69 -18.57 1.24
N PHE A 307 -10.77 -19.40 0.20
CA PHE A 307 -11.62 -19.16 -0.96
C PHE A 307 -12.86 -20.04 -0.97
N GLY A 308 -13.91 -19.51 -1.59
CA GLY A 308 -15.28 -20.01 -1.54
C GLY A 308 -15.56 -21.16 -2.46
#